data_AF-A0A2C9LNB4-F1
#
_entry.id   AF-A0A2C9LNB4-F1
#
_cell.length_a   1.000
_cell.length_b   1.000
_cell.length_c   1.000
_cell.angle_alpha   90.00
_cell.angle_beta   90.00
_cell.angle_gamma   90.00
#
_symmetry.space_group_name_H-M   'P 1'
#
loop_
_entity.id
_entity.type
_entity.pdbx_description
1 polymer ?
#
loop_
_entity_poly.entity_id
_entity_poly.type
_entity_poly.pdbx_seq_one_letter_code
_entity_poly.pdbx_strand_id
1 'polypeptide(L)'
;SQCVDPPPPQGGSRLCQDWAKGRYCVPSCMSQFSFVAPAPRLYRCGQEGVWDPPTASPGCARNNMANYTISGSLTFVGSDCSPSRENELELTFTAITNRVCSPDKYFCKRNLLVECRREGLNRRKRQAEAGFYN
;
A
#
# COMPACT_ATOMS: atom_id res chain seq x y z
N SER A 1 -23.34 36.42 -3.33
CA SER A 1 -22.85 36.12 -1.98
C SER A 1 -21.43 35.60 -2.10
N GLN A 2 -20.45 36.27 -1.46
CA GLN A 2 -19.06 35.79 -1.46
C GLN A 2 -18.88 34.88 -0.25
N CYS A 3 -18.94 33.57 -0.46
CA CYS A 3 -18.52 32.62 0.55
C CYS A 3 -17.02 32.80 0.81
N VAL A 4 -16.66 32.86 2.09
CA VAL A 4 -15.25 32.69 2.47
C VAL A 4 -14.90 31.25 2.20
N ASP A 5 -13.85 31.10 1.42
CA ASP A 5 -13.18 29.86 1.11
C ASP A 5 -12.92 28.99 2.36
N PRO A 6 -13.27 27.68 2.36
CA PRO A 6 -13.00 26.80 3.49
C PRO A 6 -11.49 26.71 3.78
N PRO A 7 -11.06 26.47 5.02
CA PRO A 7 -9.65 26.21 5.30
C PRO A 7 -9.16 24.96 4.57
N PRO A 8 -7.89 24.89 4.15
CA PRO A 8 -7.33 23.66 3.59
C PRO A 8 -7.30 22.54 4.66
N PRO A 9 -7.37 21.27 4.24
CA PRO A 9 -7.10 20.12 5.11
C PRO A 9 -5.75 20.26 5.81
N GLN A 10 -5.66 19.86 7.09
CA GLN A 10 -4.37 19.76 7.76
C GLN A 10 -3.54 18.66 7.07
N GLY A 11 -2.34 18.98 6.56
CA GLY A 11 -1.53 18.04 5.77
C GLY A 11 -2.02 17.84 4.33
N GLY A 12 -2.84 18.76 3.82
CA GLY A 12 -3.40 18.73 2.48
C GLY A 12 -3.49 20.10 1.82
N SER A 13 -4.21 20.17 0.73
CA SER A 13 -4.51 21.41 0.01
C SER A 13 -5.98 21.44 -0.41
N ARG A 14 -6.40 22.58 -0.95
CA ARG A 14 -7.71 22.77 -1.55
C ARG A 14 -7.56 23.53 -2.86
N LEU A 15 -8.37 23.16 -3.85
CA LEU A 15 -8.47 23.90 -5.11
C LEU A 15 -9.88 24.45 -5.22
N CYS A 16 -10.02 25.75 -5.47
CA CYS A 16 -11.33 26.39 -5.63
C CYS A 16 -11.47 27.05 -6.99
N GLN A 17 -12.67 26.96 -7.54
CA GLN A 17 -13.03 27.55 -8.82
C GLN A 17 -14.45 28.13 -8.77
N ASP A 18 -14.63 29.23 -9.49
CA ASP A 18 -15.94 29.85 -9.69
C ASP A 18 -16.70 29.16 -10.82
N TRP A 19 -18.03 29.12 -10.69
CA TRP A 19 -18.95 28.66 -11.72
C TRP A 19 -20.16 29.59 -11.79
N ALA A 20 -21.01 29.43 -12.80
CA ALA A 20 -22.10 30.37 -13.10
C ALA A 20 -23.07 30.62 -11.93
N LYS A 21 -23.16 29.69 -10.96
CA LYS A 21 -24.08 29.77 -9.82
C LYS A 21 -23.39 29.95 -8.47
N GLY A 22 -22.06 30.13 -8.43
CA GLY A 22 -21.33 30.35 -7.18
C GLY A 22 -19.89 29.88 -7.24
N ARG A 23 -19.42 29.21 -6.19
CA ARG A 23 -18.03 28.73 -6.06
C ARG A 23 -18.02 27.28 -5.59
N TYR A 24 -17.00 26.53 -5.98
CA TYR A 24 -16.77 25.19 -5.45
C TYR A 24 -15.31 24.99 -5.06
N CYS A 25 -15.07 24.08 -4.12
CA CYS A 25 -13.75 23.73 -3.62
C CYS A 25 -13.59 22.22 -3.52
N VAL A 26 -12.46 21.69 -3.97
CA VAL A 26 -12.09 20.27 -3.89
C VAL A 26 -10.95 20.13 -2.89
N PRO A 27 -11.14 19.40 -1.78
CA PRO A 27 -10.05 19.10 -0.85
C PRO A 27 -9.17 17.97 -1.39
N SER A 28 -7.88 17.99 -1.06
CA SER A 28 -6.95 16.89 -1.34
C SER A 28 -5.89 16.76 -0.23
N CYS A 29 -5.30 15.58 -0.10
CA CYS A 29 -4.16 15.37 0.80
C CYS A 29 -2.84 15.45 0.02
N MET A 30 -1.76 15.86 0.69
CA MET A 30 -0.42 15.85 0.11
C MET A 30 0.03 14.41 -0.19
N SER A 31 1.05 14.25 -1.04
CA SER A 31 1.66 12.95 -1.29
C SER A 31 2.03 12.27 0.03
N GLN A 32 1.72 10.98 0.14
CA GLN A 32 1.88 10.17 1.37
C GLN A 32 0.92 10.53 2.51
N PHE A 33 -0.17 11.24 2.26
CA PHE A 33 -1.24 11.49 3.24
C PHE A 33 -2.60 11.03 2.69
N SER A 34 -3.53 10.66 3.58
CA SER A 34 -4.93 10.34 3.26
C SER A 34 -5.85 10.96 4.30
N PHE A 35 -7.12 11.16 3.92
CA PHE A 35 -8.13 11.68 4.84
C PHE A 35 -8.33 10.72 6.01
N VAL A 36 -8.35 11.26 7.23
CA VAL A 36 -8.54 10.50 8.48
C VAL A 36 -9.96 9.95 8.60
N ALA A 37 -10.92 10.62 7.96
CA ALA A 37 -12.33 10.22 7.88
C ALA A 37 -12.85 10.48 6.46
N PRO A 38 -13.99 9.89 6.06
CA PRO A 38 -14.62 10.19 4.77
C PRO A 38 -14.80 11.70 4.57
N ALA A 39 -14.06 12.27 3.63
CA ALA A 39 -14.13 13.68 3.28
C ALA A 39 -15.10 13.89 2.09
N PRO A 40 -15.86 15.00 2.08
CA PRO A 40 -16.58 15.42 0.89
C PRO A 40 -15.64 15.55 -0.31
N ARG A 41 -16.05 15.00 -1.46
CA ARG A 41 -15.29 15.15 -2.72
C ARG A 41 -15.31 16.59 -3.24
N LEU A 42 -16.30 17.37 -2.83
CA LEU A 42 -16.59 18.72 -3.31
C LEU A 42 -17.37 19.48 -2.23
N TYR A 43 -16.98 20.72 -2.00
CA TYR A 43 -17.81 21.73 -1.32
C TYR A 43 -18.36 22.68 -2.37
N ARG A 44 -19.65 23.03 -2.30
CA ARG A 44 -20.29 24.04 -3.16
C ARG A 44 -20.87 25.16 -2.31
N CYS A 45 -20.76 26.39 -2.78
CA CYS A 45 -21.49 27.52 -2.23
C CYS A 45 -22.21 28.21 -3.38
N GLY A 46 -23.54 28.24 -3.31
CA GLY A 46 -24.40 28.95 -4.25
C GLY A 46 -24.77 30.35 -3.79
N GLN A 47 -25.87 30.87 -4.33
CA GLN A 47 -26.34 32.23 -4.02
C GLN A 47 -26.82 32.38 -2.58
N GLU A 48 -27.20 31.27 -1.92
CA GLU A 48 -27.51 31.20 -0.51
C GLU A 48 -26.34 31.57 0.42
N GLY A 49 -25.10 31.54 -0.09
CA GLY A 49 -23.93 31.94 0.71
C GLY A 49 -23.55 30.94 1.81
N VAL A 50 -24.02 29.70 1.71
CA VAL A 50 -23.73 28.61 2.64
C VAL A 50 -23.03 27.49 1.89
N TRP A 51 -21.98 26.94 2.48
CA TRP A 51 -21.30 25.77 1.95
C TRP A 51 -22.13 24.50 2.17
N ASP A 52 -22.22 23.68 1.13
CA ASP A 52 -22.83 22.36 1.16
C ASP A 52 -21.81 21.32 0.62
N PRO A 53 -21.45 20.28 1.40
CA PRO A 53 -21.79 20.14 2.82
C PRO A 53 -21.19 21.29 3.66
N PRO A 54 -21.71 21.53 4.88
CA PRO A 54 -21.13 22.51 5.80
C PRO A 54 -19.63 22.27 5.96
N THR A 55 -18.86 23.35 5.99
CA THR A 55 -17.40 23.27 6.00
C THR A 55 -16.88 22.50 7.21
N ALA A 56 -16.42 21.28 6.97
CA ALA A 56 -15.50 20.58 7.85
C ALA A 56 -14.10 20.69 7.23
N SER A 57 -13.06 20.92 8.03
CA SER A 57 -11.69 20.73 7.56
C SER A 57 -11.31 19.27 7.83
N PRO A 58 -11.39 18.36 6.84
CA PRO A 58 -10.98 16.99 7.07
C PRO A 58 -9.48 16.99 7.36
N GLY A 59 -9.06 16.30 8.43
CA GLY A 59 -7.64 16.08 8.67
C GLY A 59 -7.08 15.12 7.61
N CYS A 60 -5.89 15.41 7.10
CA CYS A 60 -5.07 14.42 6.43
C CYS A 60 -4.03 13.89 7.43
N ALA A 61 -3.95 12.57 7.56
CA ALA A 61 -2.86 11.92 8.28
C ALA A 61 -1.88 11.32 7.28
N ARG A 62 -0.61 11.24 7.66
CA ARG A 62 0.39 10.54 6.86
C ARG A 62 -0.10 9.11 6.68
N ASN A 63 -0.22 8.66 5.43
CA ASN A 63 -0.36 7.25 5.07
C ASN A 63 0.74 6.54 5.82
N ASN A 64 0.37 5.68 6.77
CA ASN A 64 1.32 5.00 7.66
C ASN A 64 2.49 4.45 6.84
N MET A 65 3.58 5.22 6.77
CA MET A 65 4.85 4.74 6.26
C MET A 65 5.12 3.53 7.14
N ALA A 66 5.36 2.37 6.52
CA ALA A 66 5.62 1.18 7.30
C ALA A 66 6.71 1.51 8.34
N ASN A 67 6.35 1.53 9.62
CA ASN A 67 7.30 1.85 10.68
C ASN A 67 8.35 0.74 10.80
N TYR A 68 8.07 -0.42 10.19
CA TYR A 68 8.91 -1.60 10.21
C TYR A 68 8.88 -2.29 8.84
N THR A 69 10.05 -2.78 8.42
CA THR A 69 10.15 -3.69 7.26
C THR A 69 10.48 -5.07 7.77
N ILE A 70 9.68 -6.07 7.38
CA ILE A 70 10.00 -7.47 7.60
C ILE A 70 10.54 -8.02 6.28
N SER A 71 11.84 -8.29 6.28
CA SER A 71 12.54 -8.90 5.16
C SER A 71 12.89 -10.34 5.48
N GLY A 72 12.73 -11.23 4.50
CA GLY A 72 13.14 -12.62 4.61
C GLY A 72 13.60 -13.17 3.27
N SER A 73 14.38 -14.23 3.32
CA SER A 73 14.63 -15.10 2.16
C SER A 73 14.23 -16.53 2.52
N LEU A 74 13.56 -17.19 1.59
CA LEU A 74 13.15 -18.58 1.73
C LEU A 74 13.73 -19.36 0.56
N THR A 75 14.74 -20.18 0.84
CA THR A 75 15.30 -21.10 -0.15
C THR A 75 14.81 -22.51 0.16
N PHE A 76 14.21 -23.18 -0.82
CA PHE A 76 13.76 -24.56 -0.67
C PHE A 76 14.26 -25.45 -1.81
N VAL A 77 14.41 -26.74 -1.52
CA VAL A 77 14.82 -27.76 -2.49
C VAL A 77 13.61 -28.64 -2.77
N GLY A 78 13.28 -28.83 -4.04
CA GLY A 78 12.13 -29.65 -4.42
C GLY A 78 12.14 -30.02 -5.89
N SER A 79 11.34 -31.02 -6.23
CA SER A 79 11.04 -31.38 -7.62
C SER A 79 10.10 -30.37 -8.29
N ASP A 80 9.25 -29.72 -7.50
CA ASP A 80 8.26 -28.72 -7.92
C ASP A 80 8.74 -27.29 -7.57
N CYS A 81 9.49 -26.68 -8.50
CA CYS A 81 9.86 -25.27 -8.48
C CYS A 81 8.88 -24.42 -9.32
N SER A 82 7.57 -24.66 -9.19
CA SER A 82 6.58 -23.90 -9.93
C SER A 82 6.27 -22.56 -9.23
N PRO A 83 5.86 -21.52 -10.00
CA PRO A 83 5.38 -20.27 -9.42
C PRO A 83 4.21 -20.46 -8.44
N SER A 84 3.40 -21.51 -8.63
CA SER A 84 2.30 -21.84 -7.72
C SER A 84 2.81 -22.20 -6.32
N ARG A 85 3.93 -22.93 -6.24
CA ARG A 85 4.55 -23.30 -4.96
C ARG A 85 5.18 -22.09 -4.28
N GLU A 86 5.85 -21.25 -5.06
CA GLU A 86 6.44 -20.00 -4.55
C GLU A 86 5.37 -19.08 -3.98
N ASN A 87 4.25 -18.90 -4.69
CA ASN A 87 3.11 -18.11 -4.23
C ASN A 87 2.48 -18.68 -2.95
N GLU A 88 2.36 -20.00 -2.81
CA GLU A 88 1.87 -20.64 -1.57
C GLU A 88 2.77 -20.29 -0.37
N LEU A 89 4.10 -20.27 -0.58
CA LEU A 89 5.07 -19.91 0.44
C LEU A 89 5.01 -18.41 0.78
N GLU A 90 4.83 -17.55 -0.21
CA GLU A 90 4.61 -16.11 0.00
C GLU A 90 3.33 -15.83 0.81
N LEU A 91 2.23 -16.53 0.50
CA LEU A 91 0.98 -16.45 1.25
C LEU A 91 1.14 -16.92 2.69
N THR A 92 1.88 -18.03 2.89
CA THR A 92 2.17 -18.55 4.23
C THR A 92 3.00 -17.56 5.05
N PHE A 93 4.05 -16.98 4.46
CA PHE A 93 4.85 -15.94 5.10
C PHE A 93 4.00 -14.69 5.45
N THR A 94 3.11 -14.29 4.56
CA THR A 94 2.17 -13.19 4.82
C THR A 94 1.26 -13.52 6.01
N ALA A 95 0.69 -14.72 6.07
CA ALA A 95 -0.16 -15.16 7.18
C ALA A 95 0.59 -15.17 8.53
N ILE A 96 1.84 -15.61 8.55
CA ILE A 96 2.68 -15.60 9.76
C ILE A 96 2.95 -14.16 10.20
N THR A 97 3.39 -13.31 9.27
CA THR A 97 3.76 -11.93 9.58
C THR A 97 2.56 -11.06 9.97
N ASN A 98 1.33 -11.43 9.58
CA ASN A 98 0.10 -10.75 10.04
C ASN A 98 -0.11 -10.80 11.56
N ARG A 99 0.50 -11.75 12.27
CA ARG A 99 0.44 -11.78 13.75
C ARG A 99 1.19 -10.61 14.39
N VAL A 100 2.19 -10.08 13.71
CA VAL A 100 2.98 -8.92 14.13
C VAL A 100 2.44 -7.67 13.45
N CYS A 101 2.24 -7.75 12.14
CA CYS A 101 1.82 -6.66 11.29
C CYS A 101 0.30 -6.49 11.31
N SER A 102 -0.18 -5.77 12.31
CA SER A 102 -1.59 -5.38 12.44
C SER A 102 -1.80 -3.94 11.98
N PRO A 103 -2.93 -3.63 11.31
CA PRO A 103 -3.34 -2.26 11.01
C PRO A 103 -3.47 -1.37 12.26
N ASP A 104 -3.57 -1.94 13.45
CA ASP A 104 -3.81 -1.19 14.68
C ASP A 104 -2.53 -0.96 15.50
N LYS A 105 -1.43 -1.65 15.18
CA LYS A 105 -0.20 -1.63 15.99
C LYS A 105 1.08 -1.44 15.19
N TYR A 106 1.29 -2.28 14.18
CA TYR A 106 2.55 -2.31 13.43
C TYR A 106 2.26 -2.35 11.95
N PHE A 107 2.29 -1.18 11.31
CA PHE A 107 2.23 -1.07 9.86
C PHE A 107 3.55 -1.57 9.27
N CYS A 108 3.48 -2.71 8.56
CA CYS A 108 4.66 -3.34 7.99
C CYS A 108 4.69 -3.29 6.47
N LYS A 109 5.89 -3.13 5.93
CA LYS A 109 6.23 -3.52 4.57
C LYS A 109 6.85 -4.93 4.63
N ARG A 110 6.40 -5.82 3.74
CA ARG A 110 6.93 -7.19 3.65
C ARG A 110 7.75 -7.32 2.37
N ASN A 111 8.96 -7.85 2.49
CA ASN A 111 9.81 -8.19 1.36
C ASN A 111 10.26 -9.64 1.55
N LEU A 112 9.73 -10.56 0.76
CA LEU A 112 10.17 -11.95 0.75
C LEU A 112 10.84 -12.25 -0.59
N LEU A 113 12.02 -12.84 -0.55
CA LEU A 113 12.64 -13.47 -1.72
C LEU A 113 12.46 -14.98 -1.59
N VAL A 114 11.77 -15.60 -2.55
CA VAL A 114 11.62 -17.06 -2.61
C VAL A 114 12.53 -17.60 -3.71
N GLU A 115 13.36 -18.58 -3.37
CA GLU A 115 14.25 -19.25 -4.32
C GLU A 115 14.06 -20.76 -4.25
N CYS A 116 13.71 -21.39 -5.37
CA CYS A 116 13.70 -22.85 -5.47
C CYS A 116 15.01 -23.37 -6.09
N ARG A 117 15.58 -24.42 -5.49
CA ARG A 117 16.67 -25.19 -6.07
C ARG A 117 16.16 -26.57 -6.48
N ARG A 118 16.19 -26.86 -7.79
CA ARG A 118 15.79 -28.19 -8.29
C ARG A 118 16.72 -29.27 -7.77
N GLU A 119 16.14 -30.31 -7.23
CA GLU A 119 16.88 -31.50 -6.82
C GLU A 119 17.40 -32.23 -8.08
N GLY A 120 18.73 -32.31 -8.27
CA GLY A 120 19.30 -33.27 -9.22
C GLY A 120 20.23 -32.81 -10.35
N LEU A 121 20.90 -31.65 -10.30
CA LEU A 121 22.01 -31.39 -11.22
C LEU A 121 23.37 -31.98 -10.75
N ASN A 122 23.53 -32.21 -9.43
CA ASN A 122 24.79 -32.72 -8.87
C ASN A 122 24.92 -34.24 -8.83
N ARG A 123 23.81 -34.99 -8.99
CA ARG A 123 23.85 -36.47 -8.97
C ARG A 123 24.38 -37.03 -10.30
N ARG A 124 24.03 -36.39 -11.42
CA ARG A 124 24.52 -36.76 -12.77
C ARG A 124 26.02 -36.49 -12.93
N LYS A 125 26.55 -35.41 -12.34
CA LYS A 125 27.98 -35.09 -12.40
C LYS A 125 28.85 -36.10 -11.62
N ARG A 126 28.41 -36.50 -10.41
CA ARG A 126 29.10 -37.53 -9.61
C ARG A 126 29.03 -38.93 -10.21
N GLN A 127 27.94 -39.29 -10.91
CA GLN A 127 27.83 -40.57 -11.62
C GLN A 127 28.63 -40.59 -12.93
N ALA A 128 28.75 -39.47 -13.64
CA ALA A 128 29.60 -39.37 -14.82
C ALA A 128 31.09 -39.50 -14.48
N GLU A 129 31.56 -38.94 -13.35
CA GLU A 129 32.96 -39.08 -12.89
C GLU A 129 33.28 -40.49 -12.34
N ALA A 130 32.29 -41.19 -11.77
CA ALA A 130 32.45 -42.57 -11.30
C ALA A 130 32.37 -43.64 -12.43
N GLY A 131 31.80 -43.29 -13.59
CA GLY A 131 31.67 -44.18 -14.75
C GLY A 131 32.87 -44.21 -15.69
N PHE A 132 33.92 -43.42 -15.43
CA PHE A 132 35.16 -43.39 -16.23
C PHE A 132 36.30 -44.27 -15.67
N TYR A 133 36.05 -45.03 -14.60
CA TYR A 133 37.00 -45.96 -13.97
C TYR A 133 36.48 -47.41 -13.93
N ASN A 134 35.76 -47.87 -14.96
CA ASN A 134 35.49 -49.29 -15.19
C ASN A 134 35.67 -49.63 -16.66
#